data_AF-A0A6A7LFG0-F1
#
_entry.id   AF-A0A6A7LFG0-F1
#
_cell.length_a   1.000
_cell.length_b   1.000
_cell.length_c   1.000
_cell.angle_alpha   90.00
_cell.angle_beta   90.00
_cell.angle_gamma   90.00
#
_symmetry.space_group_name_H-M   'P 1'
#
loop_
_entity.id
_entity.type
_entity.pdbx_description
1 polymer ?
#
loop_
_entity_poly.entity_id
_entity_poly.type
_entity_poly.pdbx_seq_one_letter_code
_entity_poly.pdbx_strand_id
1 'polypeptide(L)'
;MSDGKCSVILCELGIILVDEEDNISGSTKFVNPVESYRLIKNGGRLAGLGQIIGKIGNYSNVRANDQSLNFFLQQNGISSTLMNDDELRLVLLQKEEILEKAKFVSNRTQARRELRKFAIDLSSSKIKETSEQLDLHVIQAVGALDELDKIINTIGTRMREWYGLHFPELDNLIQSLSLYANIVREAGFRTSITRELLERLGLDEKRTQIIIQAAERSRGGDVTTENLAIIKQLAYQVILQTELRRIIADHIEGTMEKIAPNTKELLSPLVGARMIAKAGSLEKFAFLSSSTVQVLGAEKALFRSLKTGSATPKHGILFQHPLIHSAPKWQRGKIARSVASKASIAARIDLYRRGEKDLSLSDKLKLRISEIQQKYSQPPPERPSRNLRNRPFERFGPGPRGRGGGGGGRGSGREGGGSYPDNRNRGYGRGMKYRSNKKKRRRQD
;
A
#
# COMPACT_ATOMS: atom_id res chain seq x y z
N MET A 1 -43.29 -0.12 -42.32
CA MET A 1 -43.02 0.25 -40.91
C MET A 1 -44.11 -0.41 -40.08
N SER A 2 -43.75 -1.38 -39.27
CA SER A 2 -44.68 -1.88 -38.24
C SER A 2 -44.69 -0.86 -37.11
N ASP A 3 -45.85 -0.29 -36.80
CA ASP A 3 -46.06 0.70 -35.73
C ASP A 3 -45.89 0.13 -34.30
N GLY A 4 -45.16 -0.97 -34.17
CA GLY A 4 -44.99 -1.69 -32.91
C GLY A 4 -43.82 -1.16 -32.09
N LYS A 5 -43.98 -1.21 -30.77
CA LYS A 5 -42.90 -1.13 -29.79
C LYS A 5 -42.05 -2.40 -29.80
N CYS A 6 -40.74 -2.22 -29.65
CA CYS A 6 -39.77 -3.29 -29.48
C CYS A 6 -38.91 -3.06 -28.24
N SER A 7 -38.87 -4.05 -27.36
CA SER A 7 -38.03 -4.11 -26.17
C SER A 7 -36.74 -4.88 -26.49
N VAL A 8 -35.60 -4.19 -26.49
CA VAL A 8 -34.26 -4.76 -26.65
C VAL A 8 -33.70 -5.05 -25.27
N ILE A 9 -33.56 -6.34 -24.95
CA ILE A 9 -33.12 -6.82 -23.65
C ILE A 9 -31.71 -7.38 -23.78
N LEU A 10 -30.77 -6.73 -23.10
CA LEU A 10 -29.44 -7.29 -22.82
C LEU A 10 -29.56 -8.30 -21.67
N CYS A 11 -29.37 -9.58 -21.99
CA CYS A 11 -29.23 -10.66 -21.01
C CYS A 11 -27.78 -11.15 -20.93
N GLU A 12 -27.47 -11.92 -19.89
CA GLU A 12 -26.15 -12.51 -19.67
C GLU A 12 -25.69 -13.43 -20.81
N LEU A 13 -26.64 -14.12 -21.44
CA LEU A 13 -26.37 -15.09 -22.50
C LEU A 13 -26.48 -14.50 -23.92
N GLY A 14 -26.99 -13.28 -24.08
CA GLY A 14 -27.24 -12.71 -25.40
C GLY A 14 -28.14 -11.48 -25.39
N ILE A 15 -28.49 -11.00 -26.58
CA ILE A 15 -29.48 -9.93 -26.78
C ILE A 15 -30.77 -10.55 -27.33
N ILE A 16 -31.90 -10.10 -26.79
CA ILE A 16 -33.23 -10.60 -27.11
C ILE A 16 -34.11 -9.40 -27.48
N LEU A 17 -34.85 -9.53 -28.56
CA LEU A 17 -35.87 -8.58 -29.01
C LEU A 17 -37.23 -9.15 -28.64
N VAL A 18 -38.00 -8.37 -27.90
CA VAL A 18 -39.37 -8.69 -27.49
C VAL A 18 -40.30 -7.65 -28.11
N ASP A 19 -41.39 -8.08 -28.73
CA ASP A 19 -42.40 -7.18 -29.30
C ASP A 19 -43.46 -6.75 -28.25
N GLU A 20 -44.55 -6.11 -28.69
CA GLU A 20 -45.64 -5.66 -27.82
C GLU A 20 -46.45 -6.78 -27.17
N GLU A 21 -46.44 -7.98 -27.77
CA GLU A 21 -47.23 -9.13 -27.32
C GLU A 21 -46.40 -10.09 -26.43
N ASP A 22 -45.24 -9.63 -25.95
CA ASP A 22 -44.24 -10.43 -25.23
C ASP A 22 -43.70 -11.62 -26.04
N ASN A 23 -43.79 -11.56 -27.38
CA ASN A 23 -43.24 -12.54 -28.29
C ASN A 23 -41.82 -12.15 -28.72
N ILE A 24 -41.00 -13.15 -29.02
CA ILE A 24 -39.59 -12.92 -29.38
C ILE A 24 -39.47 -12.76 -30.89
N SER A 25 -39.27 -11.51 -31.31
CA SER A 25 -39.07 -11.15 -32.72
C SER A 25 -37.65 -11.44 -33.22
N GLY A 26 -36.69 -11.61 -32.31
CA GLY A 26 -35.33 -12.04 -32.64
C GLY A 26 -34.46 -12.24 -31.42
N SER A 27 -33.44 -13.09 -31.53
CA SER A 27 -32.45 -13.28 -30.47
C SER A 27 -31.07 -13.55 -31.06
N THR A 28 -30.03 -13.20 -30.33
CA THR A 28 -28.64 -13.56 -30.68
C THR A 28 -27.90 -13.94 -29.42
N LYS A 29 -27.51 -15.21 -29.37
CA LYS A 29 -26.76 -15.79 -28.26
C LYS A 29 -25.28 -15.41 -28.39
N PHE A 30 -24.67 -15.04 -27.28
CA PHE A 30 -23.24 -14.75 -27.23
C PHE A 30 -22.42 -16.04 -27.36
N VAL A 31 -21.35 -15.97 -28.15
CA VAL A 31 -20.36 -17.06 -28.27
C VAL A 31 -19.55 -17.15 -26.97
N ASN A 32 -19.05 -16.02 -26.48
CA ASN A 32 -18.47 -15.88 -25.14
C ASN A 32 -19.34 -14.92 -24.31
N PRO A 33 -20.26 -15.42 -23.48
CA PRO A 33 -21.20 -14.62 -22.70
C PRO A 33 -20.54 -13.49 -21.89
N VAL A 34 -19.47 -13.80 -21.15
CA VAL A 34 -18.83 -12.83 -20.24
C VAL A 34 -18.13 -11.72 -21.00
N GLU A 35 -17.32 -12.05 -22.00
CA GLU A 35 -16.63 -11.04 -22.81
C GLU A 35 -17.63 -10.17 -23.57
N SER A 36 -18.66 -10.77 -24.15
CA SER A 36 -19.65 -10.05 -24.95
C SER A 36 -20.48 -9.10 -24.10
N TYR A 37 -20.93 -9.58 -22.92
CA TYR A 37 -21.66 -8.77 -21.96
C TYR A 37 -20.83 -7.59 -21.45
N ARG A 38 -19.55 -7.82 -21.13
CA ARG A 38 -18.62 -6.77 -20.69
C ARG A 38 -18.34 -5.74 -21.78
N LEU A 39 -18.13 -6.19 -23.02
CA LEU A 39 -17.91 -5.30 -24.15
C LEU A 39 -19.08 -4.33 -24.30
N ILE A 40 -20.32 -4.83 -24.26
CA ILE A 40 -21.50 -3.98 -24.38
C ILE A 40 -21.61 -3.02 -23.18
N LYS A 41 -21.39 -3.51 -21.95
CA LYS A 41 -21.41 -2.67 -20.72
C LYS A 41 -20.35 -1.56 -20.74
N ASN A 42 -19.22 -1.79 -21.39
CA ASN A 42 -18.15 -0.81 -21.54
C ASN A 42 -18.30 0.08 -22.80
N GLY A 43 -19.42 -0.03 -23.53
CA GLY A 43 -19.67 0.74 -24.76
C GLY A 43 -18.87 0.27 -25.99
N GLY A 44 -18.32 -0.94 -25.94
CA GLY A 44 -17.61 -1.57 -27.05
C GLY A 44 -18.55 -2.09 -28.14
N ARG A 45 -18.01 -2.29 -29.35
CA ARG A 45 -18.75 -2.84 -30.49
C ARG A 45 -18.67 -4.37 -30.51
N LEU A 46 -19.80 -5.05 -30.57
CA LEU A 46 -19.85 -6.50 -30.73
C LEU A 46 -19.98 -6.87 -32.22
N ALA A 47 -19.13 -7.77 -32.70
CA ALA A 47 -19.28 -8.36 -34.03
C ALA A 47 -20.58 -9.19 -34.08
N GLY A 48 -21.39 -9.02 -35.13
CA GLY A 48 -22.65 -9.76 -35.33
C GLY A 48 -23.92 -8.99 -34.95
N LEU A 49 -23.84 -7.84 -34.28
CA LEU A 49 -25.03 -7.03 -33.96
C LEU A 49 -25.68 -6.36 -35.18
N GLY A 50 -24.97 -6.27 -36.32
CA GLY A 50 -25.55 -5.73 -37.56
C GLY A 50 -26.82 -6.46 -38.02
N GLN A 51 -26.90 -7.78 -37.77
CA GLN A 51 -28.11 -8.56 -38.08
C GLN A 51 -29.30 -8.21 -37.18
N ILE A 52 -29.03 -7.84 -35.92
CA ILE A 52 -30.06 -7.39 -34.98
C ILE A 52 -30.47 -5.95 -35.27
N ILE A 53 -29.52 -5.07 -35.54
CA ILE A 53 -29.77 -3.66 -35.89
C ILE A 53 -30.71 -3.55 -37.10
N GLY A 54 -30.50 -4.37 -38.13
CA GLY A 54 -31.40 -4.43 -39.29
C GLY A 54 -32.82 -4.87 -38.97
N LYS A 55 -33.01 -5.75 -37.97
CA LYS A 55 -34.35 -6.16 -37.50
C LYS A 55 -35.00 -5.10 -36.60
N ILE A 56 -34.21 -4.38 -35.79
CA ILE A 56 -34.71 -3.31 -34.92
C ILE A 56 -35.19 -2.10 -35.73
N GLY A 57 -34.53 -1.78 -36.85
CA GLY A 57 -34.88 -0.63 -37.70
C GLY A 57 -36.30 -0.64 -38.28
N ASN A 58 -37.03 -1.76 -38.17
CA ASN A 58 -38.42 -1.88 -38.61
C ASN A 58 -39.44 -1.35 -37.58
N TYR A 59 -39.00 -1.06 -36.35
CA TYR A 59 -39.85 -0.61 -35.24
C TYR A 59 -39.68 0.89 -34.97
N SER A 60 -40.79 1.57 -34.68
CA SER A 60 -40.81 3.01 -34.41
C SER A 60 -40.47 3.36 -32.95
N ASN A 61 -40.75 2.46 -32.00
CA ASN A 61 -40.53 2.70 -30.57
C ASN A 61 -39.64 1.62 -29.93
N VAL A 62 -38.34 1.88 -29.86
CA VAL A 62 -37.34 0.94 -29.34
C VAL A 62 -36.98 1.27 -27.89
N ARG A 63 -36.96 0.26 -27.02
CA ARG A 63 -36.68 0.44 -25.60
C ARG A 63 -35.59 -0.50 -25.12
N ALA A 64 -34.63 0.00 -24.36
CA ALA A 64 -33.49 -0.78 -23.88
C ALA A 64 -33.52 -0.92 -22.35
N ASN A 65 -33.18 -2.11 -21.86
CA ASN A 65 -33.10 -2.40 -20.43
C ASN A 65 -31.77 -1.93 -19.77
N ASP A 66 -30.79 -1.50 -20.56
CA ASP A 66 -29.48 -1.09 -20.07
C ASP A 66 -29.01 0.22 -20.73
N GLN A 67 -28.35 1.08 -19.95
CA GLN A 67 -27.84 2.38 -20.43
C GLN A 67 -26.78 2.23 -21.51
N SER A 68 -25.86 1.27 -21.36
CA SER A 68 -24.78 1.03 -22.33
C SER A 68 -25.34 0.47 -23.63
N LEU A 69 -26.33 -0.42 -23.54
CA LEU A 69 -27.06 -0.91 -24.71
C LEU A 69 -27.84 0.21 -25.40
N ASN A 70 -28.53 1.07 -24.64
CA ASN A 70 -29.25 2.22 -25.20
C ASN A 70 -28.31 3.16 -25.96
N PHE A 71 -27.16 3.48 -25.35
CA PHE A 71 -26.13 4.29 -25.99
C PHE A 71 -25.60 3.63 -27.27
N PHE A 72 -25.36 2.32 -27.24
CA PHE A 72 -24.94 1.56 -28.42
C PHE A 72 -25.98 1.62 -29.56
N LEU A 73 -27.27 1.50 -29.26
CA LEU A 73 -28.34 1.60 -30.26
C LEU A 73 -28.40 3.01 -30.88
N GLN A 74 -28.34 4.05 -30.05
CA GLN A 74 -28.31 5.44 -30.49
C GLN A 74 -27.11 5.75 -31.38
N GLN A 75 -25.91 5.24 -31.04
CA GLN A 75 -24.72 5.40 -31.88
C GLN A 75 -24.87 4.77 -33.27
N ASN A 76 -25.72 3.76 -33.42
CA ASN A 76 -26.00 3.09 -34.70
C ASN A 76 -27.26 3.64 -35.40
N GLY A 77 -27.74 4.83 -35.01
CA GLY A 77 -28.85 5.51 -35.68
C GLY A 77 -30.24 5.00 -35.32
N ILE A 78 -30.38 4.19 -34.26
CA ILE A 78 -31.68 3.73 -33.75
C ILE A 78 -32.15 4.69 -32.65
N SER A 79 -33.35 5.27 -32.83
CA SER A 79 -34.00 6.07 -31.79
C SER A 79 -34.54 5.15 -30.69
N SER A 80 -33.77 4.99 -29.61
CA SER A 80 -34.15 4.16 -28.47
C SER A 80 -34.24 4.95 -27.15
N THR A 81 -35.15 4.51 -26.28
CA THR A 81 -35.35 5.04 -24.93
C THR A 81 -35.04 3.99 -23.87
N LEU A 82 -34.80 4.42 -22.64
CA LEU A 82 -34.60 3.51 -21.51
C LEU A 82 -35.95 3.00 -20.99
N MET A 83 -35.99 1.71 -20.64
CA MET A 83 -37.10 1.13 -19.89
C MET A 83 -37.22 1.81 -18.52
N ASN A 84 -38.46 1.90 -18.01
CA ASN A 84 -38.70 2.40 -16.66
C ASN A 84 -38.44 1.31 -15.59
N ASP A 85 -38.44 1.69 -14.31
CA ASP A 85 -38.11 0.78 -13.21
C ASP A 85 -39.05 -0.44 -13.12
N ASP A 86 -40.33 -0.28 -13.46
CA ASP A 86 -41.32 -1.36 -13.41
C ASP A 86 -41.12 -2.36 -14.55
N GLU A 87 -40.78 -1.88 -15.74
CA GLU A 87 -40.41 -2.71 -16.88
C GLU A 87 -39.13 -3.50 -16.61
N LEU A 88 -38.12 -2.86 -15.99
CA LEU A 88 -36.90 -3.54 -15.58
C LEU A 88 -37.17 -4.66 -14.56
N ARG A 89 -38.10 -4.44 -13.62
CA ARG A 89 -38.52 -5.47 -12.67
C ARG A 89 -39.20 -6.64 -13.36
N LEU A 90 -40.08 -6.40 -14.33
CA LEU A 90 -40.74 -7.45 -15.09
C LEU A 90 -39.72 -8.32 -15.85
N VAL A 91 -38.75 -7.69 -16.51
CA VAL A 91 -37.65 -8.39 -17.20
C VAL A 91 -36.83 -9.26 -16.22
N LEU A 92 -36.59 -8.78 -14.99
CA LEU A 92 -35.87 -9.54 -13.97
C LEU A 92 -36.68 -10.74 -13.45
N LEU A 93 -37.99 -10.58 -13.24
CA LEU A 93 -38.87 -11.64 -12.75
C LEU A 93 -39.10 -12.73 -13.81
N GLN A 94 -39.22 -12.35 -15.08
CA GLN A 94 -39.49 -13.27 -16.19
C GLN A 94 -38.21 -13.77 -16.88
N LYS A 95 -37.04 -13.44 -16.34
CA LYS A 95 -35.74 -13.70 -16.98
C LYS A 95 -35.53 -15.15 -17.41
N GLU A 96 -35.90 -16.11 -16.58
CA GLU A 96 -35.78 -17.54 -16.91
C GLU A 96 -36.66 -17.92 -18.11
N GLU A 97 -37.87 -17.36 -18.18
CA GLU A 97 -38.84 -17.60 -19.24
C GLU A 97 -38.43 -16.91 -20.54
N ILE A 98 -37.91 -15.67 -20.47
CA ILE A 98 -37.40 -14.93 -21.62
C ILE A 98 -36.23 -15.70 -22.27
N LEU A 99 -35.32 -16.26 -21.47
CA LEU A 99 -34.20 -17.06 -21.98
C LEU A 99 -34.65 -18.36 -22.66
N GLU A 100 -35.69 -19.00 -22.12
CA GLU A 100 -36.28 -20.21 -22.69
C GLU A 100 -37.02 -19.92 -24.00
N LYS A 101 -37.90 -18.90 -24.01
CA LYS A 101 -38.58 -18.42 -25.22
C LYS A 101 -37.55 -18.05 -26.30
N ALA A 102 -36.41 -17.46 -25.92
CA ALA A 102 -35.36 -17.04 -26.86
C ALA A 102 -34.56 -18.21 -27.45
N LYS A 103 -34.86 -19.45 -27.02
CA LYS A 103 -34.14 -20.69 -27.36
C LYS A 103 -32.67 -20.64 -26.95
N PHE A 104 -32.31 -19.82 -25.95
CA PHE A 104 -30.95 -19.82 -25.41
C PHE A 104 -30.70 -21.02 -24.50
N VAL A 105 -31.76 -21.52 -23.88
CA VAL A 105 -31.80 -22.66 -22.95
C VAL A 105 -33.07 -23.46 -23.19
N SER A 106 -33.04 -24.75 -22.86
CA SER A 106 -34.15 -25.67 -23.11
C SER A 106 -35.19 -25.74 -22.00
N ASN A 107 -34.84 -25.32 -20.77
CA ASN A 107 -35.76 -25.29 -19.63
C ASN A 107 -35.28 -24.33 -18.53
N ARG A 108 -36.18 -23.99 -17.59
CA ARG A 108 -35.87 -23.15 -16.42
C ARG A 108 -34.68 -23.64 -15.57
N THR A 109 -34.51 -24.96 -15.41
CA THR A 109 -33.37 -25.52 -14.64
C THR A 109 -32.03 -25.23 -15.33
N GLN A 110 -31.97 -25.38 -16.65
CA GLN A 110 -30.81 -25.03 -17.46
C GLN A 110 -30.59 -23.52 -17.45
N ALA A 111 -31.64 -22.70 -17.51
CA ALA A 111 -31.56 -21.25 -17.36
C ALA A 111 -30.81 -20.87 -16.07
N ARG A 112 -31.23 -21.43 -14.92
CA ARG A 112 -30.56 -21.20 -13.62
C ARG A 112 -29.10 -21.64 -13.62
N ARG A 113 -28.80 -22.79 -14.23
CA ARG A 113 -27.43 -23.32 -14.31
C ARG A 113 -26.54 -22.41 -15.15
N GLU A 114 -26.98 -21.99 -16.32
CA GLU A 114 -26.21 -21.10 -17.20
C GLU A 114 -26.05 -19.70 -16.60
N LEU A 115 -27.07 -19.16 -15.93
CA LEU A 115 -26.97 -17.89 -15.20
C LEU A 115 -25.98 -17.98 -14.03
N ARG A 116 -26.01 -19.08 -13.27
CA ARG A 116 -25.04 -19.32 -12.20
C ARG A 116 -23.62 -19.44 -12.75
N LYS A 117 -23.45 -20.19 -13.85
CA LYS A 117 -22.17 -20.32 -14.55
C LYS A 117 -21.64 -18.96 -15.00
N PHE A 118 -22.48 -18.16 -15.66
CA PHE A 118 -22.14 -16.80 -16.04
C PHE A 118 -21.72 -15.94 -14.84
N ALA A 119 -22.44 -16.01 -13.72
CA ALA A 119 -22.10 -15.24 -12.52
C ALA A 119 -20.71 -15.62 -11.95
N ILE A 120 -20.38 -16.91 -11.94
CA ILE A 120 -19.06 -17.41 -11.54
C ILE A 120 -17.99 -16.93 -12.52
N ASP A 121 -18.21 -17.12 -13.83
CA ASP A 121 -17.25 -16.76 -14.86
C ASP A 121 -17.01 -15.24 -14.92
N LEU A 122 -18.06 -14.43 -14.74
CA LEU A 122 -17.97 -12.97 -14.65
C LEU A 122 -17.16 -12.53 -13.44
N SER A 123 -17.37 -13.19 -12.29
CA SER A 123 -16.64 -12.92 -11.05
C SER A 123 -15.17 -13.29 -11.19
N SER A 124 -14.87 -14.49 -11.69
CA SER A 124 -13.51 -14.96 -11.96
C SER A 124 -12.78 -14.05 -12.95
N SER A 125 -13.46 -13.60 -14.01
CA SER A 125 -12.89 -12.65 -14.97
C SER A 125 -12.56 -11.30 -14.32
N LYS A 126 -13.37 -10.84 -13.36
CA LYS A 126 -13.12 -9.56 -12.65
C LYS A 126 -11.95 -9.69 -11.67
N ILE A 127 -11.84 -10.85 -11.02
CA ILE A 127 -10.70 -11.18 -10.17
C ILE A 127 -9.42 -11.20 -11.00
N LYS A 128 -9.43 -11.89 -12.15
CA LYS A 128 -8.29 -11.93 -13.07
C LYS A 128 -7.82 -10.54 -13.48
N GLU A 129 -8.74 -9.69 -13.94
CA GLU A 129 -8.45 -8.31 -14.32
C GLU A 129 -7.87 -7.48 -13.17
N THR A 130 -8.40 -7.66 -11.96
CA THR A 130 -7.87 -6.97 -10.76
C THR A 130 -6.46 -7.46 -10.43
N SER A 131 -6.22 -8.78 -10.51
CA SER A 131 -4.91 -9.36 -10.22
C SER A 131 -3.84 -9.01 -11.26
N GLU A 132 -4.22 -8.67 -12.49
CA GLU A 132 -3.31 -8.19 -13.54
C GLU A 132 -2.87 -6.73 -13.34
N GLN A 133 -3.48 -6.00 -12.40
CA GLN A 133 -3.12 -4.61 -12.15
C GLN A 133 -1.69 -4.48 -11.61
N LEU A 134 -0.87 -3.72 -12.34
CA LEU A 134 0.55 -3.53 -12.04
C LEU A 134 0.80 -2.87 -10.68
N ASP A 135 -0.12 -2.03 -10.19
CA ASP A 135 0.01 -1.39 -8.87
C ASP A 135 -0.03 -2.43 -7.74
N LEU A 136 -0.86 -3.47 -7.83
CA LEU A 136 -0.88 -4.57 -6.85
C LEU A 136 0.45 -5.34 -6.82
N HIS A 137 1.08 -5.54 -7.98
CA HIS A 137 2.41 -6.16 -8.04
C HIS A 137 3.48 -5.28 -7.40
N VAL A 138 3.41 -3.95 -7.57
CA VAL A 138 4.30 -3.00 -6.87
C VAL A 138 4.12 -3.08 -5.35
N ILE A 139 2.89 -3.26 -4.88
CA ILE A 139 2.60 -3.43 -3.44
C ILE A 139 3.29 -4.69 -2.90
N GLN A 140 3.24 -5.81 -3.62
CA GLN A 140 3.94 -7.03 -3.22
C GLN A 140 5.45 -6.87 -3.27
N ALA A 141 5.97 -6.25 -4.33
CA ALA A 141 7.40 -6.01 -4.50
C ALA A 141 7.98 -5.15 -3.37
N VAL A 142 7.30 -4.06 -2.97
CA VAL A 142 7.77 -3.21 -1.88
C VAL A 142 7.66 -3.90 -0.51
N GLY A 143 6.63 -4.74 -0.31
CA GLY A 143 6.50 -5.59 0.87
C GLY A 143 7.67 -6.58 0.99
N ALA A 144 8.00 -7.27 -0.11
CA ALA A 144 9.14 -8.17 -0.18
C ALA A 144 10.46 -7.44 0.06
N LEU A 145 10.65 -6.24 -0.49
CA LEU A 145 11.84 -5.42 -0.24
C LEU A 145 12.00 -5.07 1.23
N ASP A 146 10.92 -4.62 1.89
CA ASP A 146 10.94 -4.27 3.31
C ASP A 146 11.16 -5.50 4.23
N GLU A 147 10.74 -6.70 3.80
CA GLU A 147 11.04 -7.96 4.47
C GLU A 147 12.50 -8.39 4.28
N LEU A 148 13.04 -8.27 3.07
CA LEU A 148 14.45 -8.50 2.78
C LEU A 148 15.36 -7.59 3.61
N ASP A 149 15.00 -6.32 3.77
CA ASP A 149 15.74 -5.39 4.64
C ASP A 149 15.82 -5.92 6.08
N LYS A 150 14.75 -6.53 6.61
CA LYS A 150 14.76 -7.15 7.95
C LYS A 150 15.59 -8.43 7.98
N ILE A 151 15.50 -9.26 6.95
CA ILE A 151 16.25 -10.52 6.85
C ILE A 151 17.76 -10.23 6.77
N ILE A 152 18.17 -9.32 5.89
CA ILE A 152 19.57 -8.89 5.73
C ILE A 152 20.12 -8.38 7.07
N ASN A 153 19.37 -7.53 7.76
CA ASN A 153 19.79 -7.02 9.07
C ASN A 153 19.89 -8.13 10.12
N THR A 154 18.93 -9.07 10.15
CA THR A 154 18.91 -10.16 11.13
C THR A 154 20.07 -11.13 10.92
N ILE A 155 20.25 -11.61 9.69
CA ILE A 155 21.33 -12.55 9.34
C ILE A 155 22.68 -11.85 9.45
N GLY A 156 22.81 -10.64 8.92
CA GLY A 156 24.08 -9.92 8.93
C GLY A 156 24.55 -9.51 10.32
N THR A 157 23.63 -9.15 11.22
CA THR A 157 23.99 -8.90 12.63
C THR A 157 24.44 -10.19 13.31
N ARG A 158 23.74 -11.31 13.09
CA ARG A 158 24.14 -12.62 13.64
C ARG A 158 25.51 -13.08 13.13
N MET A 159 25.76 -12.93 11.82
CA MET A 159 27.05 -13.23 11.20
C MET A 159 28.17 -12.37 11.80
N ARG A 160 27.93 -11.07 11.97
CA ARG A 160 28.88 -10.10 12.54
C ARG A 160 29.21 -10.42 14.00
N GLU A 161 28.19 -10.73 14.82
CA GLU A 161 28.39 -11.15 16.21
C GLU A 161 29.23 -12.44 16.29
N TRP A 162 28.96 -13.42 15.43
CA TRP A 162 29.68 -14.70 15.46
C TRP A 162 31.12 -14.55 14.95
N TYR A 163 31.32 -13.87 13.81
CA TYR A 163 32.66 -13.60 13.29
C TYR A 163 33.46 -12.66 14.22
N GLY A 164 32.80 -11.79 14.98
CA GLY A 164 33.41 -10.96 16.00
C GLY A 164 34.11 -11.75 17.12
N LEU A 165 33.76 -13.02 17.34
CA LEU A 165 34.53 -13.89 18.24
C LEU A 165 35.94 -14.19 17.69
N HIS A 166 36.09 -14.19 16.37
CA HIS A 166 37.36 -14.47 15.67
C HIS A 166 38.14 -13.21 15.31
N PHE A 167 37.45 -12.15 14.90
CA PHE A 167 38.04 -10.86 14.52
C PHE A 167 37.16 -9.69 14.99
N PRO A 168 37.19 -9.34 16.30
CA PRO A 168 36.33 -8.33 16.90
C PRO A 168 36.59 -6.91 16.37
N GLU A 169 37.83 -6.59 15.99
CA GLU A 169 38.21 -5.24 15.53
C GLU A 169 37.54 -4.87 14.19
N LEU A 170 37.23 -5.86 13.35
CA LEU A 170 36.56 -5.65 12.06
C LEU A 170 35.18 -4.99 12.21
N ASP A 171 34.49 -5.23 13.33
CA ASP A 171 33.16 -4.69 13.61
C ASP A 171 33.15 -3.15 13.60
N ASN A 172 34.15 -2.54 14.22
CA ASN A 172 34.29 -1.08 14.30
C ASN A 172 34.81 -0.45 13.01
N LEU A 173 35.53 -1.22 12.18
CA LEU A 173 36.14 -0.74 10.95
C LEU A 173 35.16 -0.71 9.78
N ILE A 174 34.21 -1.66 9.73
CA ILE A 174 33.27 -1.82 8.62
C ILE A 174 31.84 -1.65 9.12
N GLN A 175 31.17 -0.57 8.72
CA GLN A 175 29.76 -0.33 9.08
C GLN A 175 28.78 -1.05 8.14
N SER A 176 29.14 -1.23 6.86
CA SER A 176 28.27 -1.88 5.88
C SER A 176 28.21 -3.39 6.09
N LEU A 177 27.00 -3.94 6.27
CA LEU A 177 26.78 -5.39 6.39
C LEU A 177 27.19 -6.14 5.12
N SER A 178 26.93 -5.58 3.94
CA SER A 178 27.27 -6.22 2.66
C SER A 178 28.79 -6.31 2.47
N LEU A 179 29.51 -5.23 2.76
CA LEU A 179 30.97 -5.21 2.67
C LEU A 179 31.60 -6.18 3.69
N TYR A 180 31.09 -6.19 4.92
CA TYR A 180 31.52 -7.13 5.95
C TYR A 180 31.32 -8.58 5.50
N ALA A 181 30.14 -8.90 4.95
CA ALA A 181 29.83 -10.23 4.44
C ALA A 181 30.77 -10.63 3.29
N ASN A 182 31.08 -9.73 2.36
CA ASN A 182 32.05 -10.00 1.29
C ASN A 182 33.45 -10.33 1.83
N ILE A 183 33.95 -9.58 2.80
CA ILE A 183 35.25 -9.85 3.43
C ILE A 183 35.26 -11.24 4.08
N VAL A 184 34.23 -11.54 4.89
CA VAL A 184 34.10 -12.84 5.57
C VAL A 184 33.98 -13.99 4.57
N ARG A 185 33.22 -13.79 3.48
CA ARG A 185 33.00 -14.80 2.44
C ARG A 185 34.27 -15.11 1.66
N GLU A 186 35.05 -14.10 1.31
CA GLU A 186 36.25 -14.28 0.49
C GLU A 186 37.45 -14.72 1.34
N ALA A 187 37.79 -13.97 2.39
CA ALA A 187 38.96 -14.26 3.22
C ALA A 187 38.75 -15.47 4.13
N GLY A 188 37.59 -15.56 4.79
CA GLY A 188 37.39 -16.50 5.89
C GLY A 188 38.25 -16.13 7.10
N PHE A 189 39.43 -16.72 7.23
CA PHE A 189 40.33 -16.47 8.36
C PHE A 189 40.90 -15.04 8.31
N ARG A 190 41.12 -14.44 9.49
CA ARG A 190 41.76 -13.11 9.58
C ARG A 190 43.15 -13.05 8.95
N THR A 191 43.88 -14.17 8.96
CA THR A 191 45.21 -14.32 8.35
C THR A 191 45.19 -14.33 6.83
N SER A 192 44.04 -14.67 6.23
CA SER A 192 43.85 -14.72 4.77
C SER A 192 43.37 -13.39 4.19
N ILE A 193 43.26 -12.33 5.01
CA ILE A 193 42.85 -11.00 4.55
C ILE A 193 44.06 -10.33 3.88
N THR A 194 44.02 -10.24 2.55
CA THR A 194 45.07 -9.58 1.75
C THR A 194 44.68 -8.17 1.33
N ARG A 195 45.70 -7.35 1.02
CA ARG A 195 45.51 -5.99 0.48
C ARG A 195 44.69 -6.02 -0.82
N GLU A 196 45.07 -6.90 -1.74
CA GLU A 196 44.41 -7.06 -3.04
C GLU A 196 42.91 -7.38 -2.91
N LEU A 197 42.54 -8.23 -1.94
CA LEU A 197 41.14 -8.55 -1.67
C LEU A 197 40.35 -7.32 -1.23
N LEU A 198 40.90 -6.53 -0.30
CA LEU A 198 40.23 -5.35 0.23
C LEU A 198 40.11 -4.24 -0.82
N GLU A 199 41.13 -4.06 -1.66
CA GLU A 199 41.08 -3.11 -2.79
C GLU A 199 40.05 -3.53 -3.84
N ARG A 200 39.95 -4.83 -4.16
CA ARG A 200 38.90 -5.35 -5.07
C ARG A 200 37.49 -5.11 -4.55
N LEU A 201 37.31 -5.09 -3.23
CA LEU A 201 36.03 -4.78 -2.58
C LEU A 201 35.77 -3.27 -2.45
N GLY A 202 36.65 -2.43 -2.99
CA GLY A 202 36.48 -0.98 -3.07
C GLY A 202 36.86 -0.22 -1.81
N LEU A 203 37.76 -0.76 -0.98
CA LEU A 203 38.28 -0.04 0.19
C LEU A 203 39.48 0.84 -0.17
N ASP A 204 39.47 2.08 0.34
CA ASP A 204 40.60 3.01 0.25
C ASP A 204 41.87 2.44 0.89
N GLU A 205 43.04 2.80 0.35
CA GLU A 205 44.35 2.31 0.80
C GLU A 205 44.56 2.51 2.32
N LYS A 206 44.14 3.66 2.87
CA LYS A 206 44.21 3.94 4.31
C LYS A 206 43.39 2.95 5.15
N ARG A 207 42.17 2.63 4.71
CA ARG A 207 41.30 1.68 5.44
C ARG A 207 41.84 0.26 5.33
N THR A 208 42.32 -0.10 4.15
CA THR A 208 42.95 -1.39 3.88
C THR A 208 44.16 -1.64 4.80
N GLN A 209 45.06 -0.65 4.94
CA GLN A 209 46.20 -0.76 5.86
C GLN A 209 45.76 -0.93 7.32
N ILE A 210 44.76 -0.16 7.77
CA ILE A 210 44.24 -0.26 9.15
C ILE A 210 43.65 -1.65 9.42
N ILE A 211 42.93 -2.24 8.46
CA ILE A 211 42.32 -3.56 8.61
C ILE A 211 43.39 -4.65 8.69
N ILE A 212 44.43 -4.58 7.86
CA ILE A 212 45.53 -5.57 7.89
C ILE A 212 46.28 -5.49 9.23
N GLN A 213 46.63 -4.28 9.68
CA GLN A 213 47.28 -4.10 10.99
C GLN A 213 46.38 -4.57 12.14
N ALA A 214 45.07 -4.35 12.04
CA ALA A 214 44.11 -4.84 13.02
C ALA A 214 44.01 -6.37 13.01
N ALA A 215 44.10 -7.01 11.84
CA ALA A 215 44.10 -8.47 11.72
C ALA A 215 45.34 -9.11 12.36
N GLU A 216 46.53 -8.51 12.16
CA GLU A 216 47.79 -8.96 12.77
C GLU A 216 47.79 -8.82 14.30
N ARG A 217 47.21 -7.73 14.81
CA ARG A 217 47.16 -7.41 16.26
C ARG A 217 45.88 -7.88 16.95
N SER A 218 45.03 -8.62 16.23
CA SER A 218 43.71 -8.99 16.72
C SER A 218 43.81 -9.86 17.96
N ARG A 219 42.93 -9.60 18.93
CA ARG A 219 42.79 -10.43 20.15
C ARG A 219 41.63 -11.43 20.05
N GLY A 220 41.06 -11.60 18.87
CA GLY A 220 39.99 -12.57 18.63
C GLY A 220 40.48 -14.01 18.81
N GLY A 221 39.58 -14.90 19.22
CA GLY A 221 39.87 -16.32 19.37
C GLY A 221 40.10 -17.00 18.02
N ASP A 222 40.75 -18.16 18.05
CA ASP A 222 40.84 -18.99 16.85
C ASP A 222 39.50 -19.67 16.59
N VAL A 223 39.10 -19.69 15.32
CA VAL A 223 37.85 -20.32 14.87
C VAL A 223 38.18 -21.62 14.18
N THR A 224 37.38 -22.66 14.43
CA THR A 224 37.53 -23.93 13.70
C THR A 224 37.09 -23.76 12.24
N THR A 225 37.66 -24.55 11.34
CA THR A 225 37.28 -24.58 9.92
C THR A 225 35.79 -24.87 9.72
N GLU A 226 35.22 -25.75 10.54
CA GLU A 226 33.79 -26.09 10.55
C GLU A 226 32.91 -24.88 10.88
N ASN A 227 33.20 -24.19 11.99
CA ASN A 227 32.45 -22.99 12.38
C ASN A 227 32.61 -21.87 11.34
N LEU A 228 33.83 -21.68 10.83
CA LEU A 228 34.09 -20.69 9.81
C LEU A 228 33.32 -21.00 8.51
N ALA A 229 33.20 -22.26 8.12
CA ALA A 229 32.41 -22.65 6.95
C ALA A 229 30.94 -22.23 7.09
N ILE A 230 30.34 -22.41 8.27
CA ILE A 230 28.96 -21.95 8.56
C ILE A 230 28.87 -20.43 8.49
N ILE A 231 29.82 -19.71 9.08
CA ILE A 231 29.86 -18.24 9.02
C ILE A 231 29.98 -17.76 7.56
N LYS A 232 30.80 -18.41 6.73
CA LYS A 232 30.91 -18.12 5.29
C LYS A 232 29.61 -18.40 4.53
N GLN A 233 28.78 -19.35 4.98
CA GLN A 233 27.44 -19.56 4.41
C GLN A 233 26.47 -18.45 4.82
N LEU A 234 26.49 -17.99 6.08
CA LEU A 234 25.70 -16.83 6.50
C LEU A 234 26.09 -15.57 5.72
N ALA A 235 27.39 -15.36 5.50
CA ALA A 235 27.89 -14.28 4.67
C ALA A 235 27.39 -14.36 3.22
N TYR A 236 27.41 -15.56 2.63
CA TYR A 236 26.85 -15.79 1.31
C TYR A 236 25.35 -15.46 1.24
N GLN A 237 24.56 -15.85 2.26
CA GLN A 237 23.15 -15.49 2.33
C GLN A 237 22.95 -13.97 2.38
N VAL A 238 23.73 -13.23 3.18
CA VAL A 238 23.65 -11.76 3.22
C VAL A 238 23.91 -11.14 1.85
N ILE A 239 24.93 -11.62 1.12
CA ILE A 239 25.27 -11.15 -0.22
C ILE A 239 24.12 -11.44 -1.20
N LEU A 240 23.62 -12.68 -1.22
CA LEU A 240 22.54 -13.11 -2.11
C LEU A 240 21.26 -12.30 -1.87
N GLN A 241 20.87 -12.09 -0.62
CA GLN A 241 19.68 -11.31 -0.27
C GLN A 241 19.87 -9.82 -0.61
N THR A 242 21.08 -9.27 -0.47
CA THR A 242 21.40 -7.89 -0.86
C THR A 242 21.25 -7.71 -2.38
N GLU A 243 21.66 -8.70 -3.17
CA GLU A 243 21.51 -8.67 -4.63
C GLU A 243 20.03 -8.78 -5.02
N LEU A 244 19.27 -9.71 -4.44
CA LEU A 244 17.83 -9.81 -4.68
C LEU A 244 17.09 -8.51 -4.34
N ARG A 245 17.47 -7.86 -3.23
CA ARG A 245 16.93 -6.54 -2.86
C ARG A 245 17.19 -5.48 -3.94
N ARG A 246 18.36 -5.49 -4.58
CA ARG A 246 18.69 -4.59 -5.69
C ARG A 246 17.77 -4.84 -6.89
N ILE A 247 17.63 -6.10 -7.30
CA ILE A 247 16.77 -6.51 -8.42
C ILE A 247 15.31 -6.05 -8.19
N ILE A 248 14.79 -6.23 -6.98
CA ILE A 248 13.43 -5.79 -6.63
C ILE A 248 13.32 -4.26 -6.65
N ALA A 249 14.32 -3.54 -6.15
CA ALA A 249 14.32 -2.07 -6.18
C ALA A 249 14.28 -1.53 -7.62
N ASP A 250 15.08 -2.10 -8.51
CA ASP A 250 15.11 -1.72 -9.93
C ASP A 250 13.77 -2.05 -10.63
N HIS A 251 13.17 -3.19 -10.29
CA HIS A 251 11.84 -3.56 -10.77
C HIS A 251 10.75 -2.58 -10.30
N ILE A 252 10.78 -2.17 -9.03
CA ILE A 252 9.87 -1.14 -8.50
C ILE A 252 10.06 0.18 -9.24
N GLU A 253 11.30 0.59 -9.49
CA GLU A 253 11.59 1.82 -10.21
C GLU A 253 11.03 1.82 -11.64
N GLY A 254 11.24 0.74 -12.38
CA GLY A 254 10.72 0.58 -13.75
C GLY A 254 9.20 0.47 -13.79
N THR A 255 8.57 -0.15 -12.79
CA THR A 255 7.12 -0.31 -12.75
C THR A 255 6.44 0.98 -12.32
N MET A 256 6.99 1.69 -11.32
CA MET A 256 6.50 3.01 -10.87
C MET A 256 6.56 4.05 -11.99
N GLU A 257 7.58 4.00 -12.84
CA GLU A 257 7.67 4.86 -14.04
C GLU A 257 6.48 4.66 -14.99
N LYS A 258 5.98 3.43 -15.12
CA LYS A 258 4.86 3.08 -16.00
C LYS A 258 3.51 3.41 -15.38
N ILE A 259 3.33 3.13 -14.08
CA ILE A 259 2.00 3.24 -13.43
C ILE A 259 1.75 4.61 -12.79
N ALA A 260 2.78 5.23 -12.24
CA ALA A 260 2.64 6.43 -11.42
C ALA A 260 3.89 7.34 -11.51
N PRO A 261 4.24 7.83 -12.72
CA PRO A 261 5.45 8.62 -12.93
C PRO A 261 5.45 9.95 -12.17
N ASN A 262 4.31 10.61 -11.98
CA ASN A 262 4.25 11.86 -11.22
C ASN A 262 4.48 11.59 -9.72
N THR A 263 3.87 10.53 -9.19
CA THR A 263 4.07 10.10 -7.81
C THR A 263 5.53 9.69 -7.57
N LYS A 264 6.14 8.96 -8.51
CA LYS A 264 7.56 8.61 -8.49
C LYS A 264 8.45 9.85 -8.42
N GLU A 265 8.22 10.82 -9.29
CA GLU A 265 9.01 12.07 -9.34
C GLU A 265 8.92 12.85 -8.02
N LEU A 266 7.72 12.97 -7.44
CA LEU A 266 7.54 13.75 -6.22
C LEU A 266 7.96 13.05 -4.93
N LEU A 267 7.85 11.72 -4.87
CA LEU A 267 8.08 10.96 -3.64
C LEU A 267 9.33 10.09 -3.67
N SER A 268 9.98 9.90 -4.82
CA SER A 268 10.90 8.78 -5.12
C SER A 268 10.18 7.43 -5.30
N PRO A 269 10.79 6.47 -6.04
CA PRO A 269 10.15 5.19 -6.35
C PRO A 269 9.74 4.40 -5.10
N LEU A 270 10.66 4.24 -4.14
CA LEU A 270 10.43 3.40 -2.96
C LEU A 270 9.40 3.99 -2.00
N VAL A 271 9.47 5.30 -1.72
CA VAL A 271 8.48 5.95 -0.85
C VAL A 271 7.13 5.98 -1.55
N GLY A 272 7.07 6.28 -2.85
CA GLY A 272 5.83 6.21 -3.63
C GLY A 272 5.18 4.84 -3.58
N ALA A 273 5.96 3.78 -3.82
CA ALA A 273 5.50 2.40 -3.72
C ALA A 273 4.99 2.05 -2.31
N ARG A 274 5.70 2.46 -1.24
CA ARG A 274 5.24 2.26 0.15
C ARG A 274 3.94 3.01 0.45
N MET A 275 3.75 4.21 -0.10
CA MET A 275 2.53 4.99 0.07
C MET A 275 1.34 4.30 -0.62
N ILE A 276 1.53 3.81 -1.84
CA ILE A 276 0.53 3.02 -2.57
C ILE A 276 0.21 1.73 -1.80
N ALA A 277 1.22 1.00 -1.33
CA ALA A 277 1.05 -0.20 -0.51
C ALA A 277 0.25 0.06 0.77
N LYS A 278 0.52 1.17 1.45
CA LYS A 278 -0.20 1.54 2.66
C LYS A 278 -1.64 1.98 2.39
N ALA A 279 -1.93 2.53 1.20
CA ALA A 279 -3.28 2.86 0.76
C ALA A 279 -4.05 1.62 0.24
N GLY A 280 -3.34 0.65 -0.33
CA GLY A 280 -3.86 -0.63 -0.82
C GLY A 280 -4.07 -0.70 -2.35
N SER A 281 -4.06 0.43 -3.05
CA SER A 281 -4.01 0.54 -4.52
C SER A 281 -3.68 1.98 -4.90
N LEU A 282 -3.30 2.22 -6.16
CA LEU A 282 -3.10 3.58 -6.68
C LEU A 282 -4.42 4.38 -6.65
N GLU A 283 -5.54 3.71 -6.96
CA GLU A 283 -6.87 4.31 -6.89
C GLU A 283 -7.20 4.80 -5.48
N LYS A 284 -7.04 3.93 -4.47
CA LYS A 284 -7.26 4.31 -3.07
C LYS A 284 -6.33 5.44 -2.65
N PHE A 285 -5.08 5.42 -3.11
CA PHE A 285 -4.12 6.48 -2.81
C PHE A 285 -4.56 7.85 -3.37
N ALA A 286 -5.09 7.89 -4.59
CA ALA A 286 -5.60 9.11 -5.22
C ALA A 286 -6.81 9.72 -4.49
N PHE A 287 -7.64 8.89 -3.87
CA PHE A 287 -8.78 9.33 -3.06
C PHE A 287 -8.40 9.86 -1.68
N LEU A 288 -7.19 9.58 -1.19
CA LEU A 288 -6.76 10.11 0.11
C LEU A 288 -6.64 11.63 0.10
N SER A 289 -7.09 12.25 1.19
CA SER A 289 -6.86 13.68 1.44
C SER A 289 -5.38 13.95 1.73
N SER A 290 -4.92 15.17 1.46
CA SER A 290 -3.52 15.56 1.72
C SER A 290 -3.12 15.40 3.19
N SER A 291 -4.04 15.66 4.13
CA SER A 291 -3.77 15.48 5.57
C SER A 291 -3.62 14.01 5.94
N THR A 292 -4.40 13.11 5.32
CA THR A 292 -4.24 11.66 5.48
C THR A 292 -2.91 11.18 4.89
N VAL A 293 -2.58 11.60 3.67
CA VAL A 293 -1.29 11.28 3.01
C VAL A 293 -0.11 11.74 3.88
N GLN A 294 -0.21 12.90 4.53
CA GLN A 294 0.86 13.42 5.39
C GLN A 294 1.24 12.45 6.53
N VAL A 295 0.25 11.81 7.15
CA VAL A 295 0.42 10.98 8.36
C VAL A 295 0.32 9.47 8.09
N LEU A 296 0.23 9.07 6.82
CA LEU A 296 0.11 7.68 6.40
C LEU A 296 1.30 6.86 6.91
N GLY A 297 1.04 5.75 7.62
CA GLY A 297 2.04 4.93 8.31
C GLY A 297 2.38 5.37 9.75
N ALA A 298 1.83 6.49 10.23
CA ALA A 298 1.93 6.92 11.63
C ALA A 298 0.60 6.73 12.40
N GLU A 299 -0.25 5.80 11.97
CA GLU A 299 -1.62 5.64 12.51
C GLU A 299 -1.60 5.38 14.01
N LYS A 300 -0.70 4.52 14.49
CA LYS A 300 -0.57 4.20 15.92
C LYS A 300 -0.28 5.43 16.77
N ALA A 301 0.61 6.31 16.28
CA ALA A 301 0.94 7.54 16.98
C ALA A 301 -0.20 8.55 16.89
N LEU A 302 -0.82 8.69 15.72
CA LEU A 302 -1.97 9.57 15.49
C LEU A 302 -3.15 9.21 16.38
N PHE A 303 -3.58 7.95 16.39
CA PHE A 303 -4.73 7.51 17.19
C PHE A 303 -4.44 7.62 18.70
N ARG A 304 -3.20 7.40 19.14
CA ARG A 304 -2.81 7.68 20.52
C ARG A 304 -2.94 9.16 20.85
N SER A 305 -2.47 10.04 19.97
CA SER A 305 -2.58 11.49 20.16
C SER A 305 -4.03 11.97 20.22
N LEU A 306 -4.89 11.47 19.32
CA LEU A 306 -6.32 11.78 19.32
C LEU A 306 -7.03 11.30 20.60
N LYS A 307 -6.69 10.11 21.11
CA LYS A 307 -7.25 9.59 22.38
C LYS A 307 -6.79 10.36 23.61
N THR A 308 -5.55 10.86 23.61
CA THR A 308 -4.91 11.48 24.79
C THR A 308 -4.92 13.01 24.75
N GLY A 309 -5.32 13.61 23.63
CA GLY A 309 -5.19 15.06 23.40
C GLY A 309 -3.74 15.54 23.26
N SER A 310 -2.78 14.62 23.09
CA SER A 310 -1.36 14.97 22.93
C SER A 310 -1.04 15.42 21.49
N ALA A 311 0.15 15.99 21.28
CA ALA A 311 0.55 16.48 19.97
C ALA A 311 0.54 15.37 18.91
N THR A 312 -0.04 15.66 17.74
CA THR A 312 -0.15 14.72 16.62
C THR A 312 1.19 14.56 15.87
N PRO A 313 1.41 13.40 15.21
CA PRO A 313 2.60 13.20 14.40
C PRO A 313 2.64 14.17 13.21
N LYS A 314 3.83 14.66 12.86
CA LYS A 314 4.03 15.62 11.76
C LYS A 314 4.10 14.96 10.38
N HIS A 315 4.49 13.69 10.34
CA HIS A 315 4.72 12.93 9.11
C HIS A 315 4.69 11.43 9.43
N GLY A 316 4.27 10.61 8.47
CA GLY A 316 4.38 9.15 8.51
C GLY A 316 5.53 8.64 7.63
N ILE A 317 5.22 7.78 6.67
CA ILE A 317 6.16 7.19 5.70
C ILE A 317 6.94 8.27 4.93
N LEU A 318 6.32 9.43 4.66
CA LEU A 318 6.96 10.58 4.04
C LEU A 318 8.25 11.04 4.73
N PHE A 319 8.46 10.70 6.01
CA PHE A 319 9.72 10.99 6.69
C PHE A 319 10.95 10.36 6.02
N GLN A 320 10.77 9.25 5.31
CA GLN A 320 11.83 8.57 4.56
C GLN A 320 12.27 9.37 3.33
N HIS A 321 11.48 10.34 2.88
CA HIS A 321 11.83 11.19 1.75
C HIS A 321 13.07 12.03 2.06
N PRO A 322 14.10 12.07 1.18
CA PRO A 322 15.34 12.80 1.45
C PRO A 322 15.12 14.26 1.86
N LEU A 323 14.26 14.99 1.12
CA LEU A 323 13.91 16.40 1.40
C LEU A 323 13.29 16.64 2.79
N ILE A 324 12.66 15.63 3.39
CA ILE A 324 12.02 15.74 4.72
C ILE A 324 12.99 15.26 5.80
N HIS A 325 13.68 14.15 5.56
CA HIS A 325 14.62 13.59 6.52
C HIS A 325 15.78 14.55 6.83
N SER A 326 16.37 15.14 5.78
CA SER A 326 17.51 16.05 5.89
C SER A 326 17.14 17.42 6.46
N ALA A 327 15.87 17.82 6.36
CA ALA A 327 15.44 19.15 6.80
C ALA A 327 15.50 19.34 8.33
N PRO A 328 15.73 20.58 8.80
CA PRO A 328 15.68 20.92 10.24
C PRO A 328 14.32 20.60 10.88
N LYS A 329 14.34 20.17 12.15
CA LYS A 329 13.15 19.67 12.88
C LYS A 329 11.93 20.62 12.86
N TRP A 330 12.15 21.93 12.81
CA TRP A 330 11.09 22.95 12.76
C TRP A 330 10.52 23.20 11.36
N GLN A 331 11.22 22.75 10.31
CA GLN A 331 10.79 22.84 8.91
C GLN A 331 10.12 21.54 8.44
N ARG A 332 10.52 20.37 8.96
CA ARG A 332 10.02 19.03 8.54
C ARG A 332 8.52 18.95 8.35
N GLY A 333 7.74 19.45 9.32
CA GLY A 333 6.27 19.38 9.23
C GLY A 333 5.66 20.28 8.14
N LYS A 334 6.31 21.40 7.81
CA LYS A 334 5.87 22.29 6.73
C LYS A 334 6.17 21.68 5.37
N ILE A 335 7.39 21.14 5.21
CA ILE A 335 7.82 20.44 4.00
C ILE A 335 6.96 19.20 3.78
N ALA A 336 6.75 18.37 4.81
CA ALA A 336 5.91 17.17 4.71
C ALA A 336 4.48 17.49 4.27
N ARG A 337 3.90 18.60 4.76
CA ARG A 337 2.58 19.06 4.30
C ARG A 337 2.59 19.42 2.82
N SER A 338 3.57 20.20 2.37
CA SER A 338 3.69 20.59 0.96
C SER A 338 3.90 19.38 0.04
N VAL A 339 4.75 18.45 0.44
CA VAL A 339 4.97 17.18 -0.27
C VAL A 339 3.67 16.37 -0.35
N ALA A 340 2.97 16.19 0.77
CA ALA A 340 1.71 15.45 0.80
C ALA A 340 0.64 16.08 -0.11
N SER A 341 0.53 17.42 -0.12
CA SER A 341 -0.44 18.11 -0.98
C SER A 341 -0.16 17.90 -2.46
N LYS A 342 1.11 17.96 -2.87
CA LYS A 342 1.48 17.73 -4.28
C LYS A 342 1.41 16.25 -4.65
N ALA A 343 1.77 15.35 -3.74
CA ALA A 343 1.63 13.91 -3.94
C ALA A 343 0.17 13.47 -4.15
N SER A 344 -0.79 14.02 -3.38
CA SER A 344 -2.22 13.74 -3.61
C SER A 344 -2.70 14.18 -5.00
N ILE A 345 -2.17 15.29 -5.52
CA ILE A 345 -2.51 15.76 -6.87
C ILE A 345 -1.87 14.86 -7.93
N ALA A 346 -0.58 14.52 -7.76
CA ALA A 346 0.13 13.61 -8.64
C ALA A 346 -0.55 12.25 -8.74
N ALA A 347 -0.96 11.65 -7.61
CA ALA A 347 -1.66 10.37 -7.60
C ALA A 347 -2.97 10.39 -8.41
N ARG A 348 -3.72 11.51 -8.36
CA ARG A 348 -4.94 11.68 -9.15
C ARG A 348 -4.64 11.82 -10.64
N ILE A 349 -3.59 12.54 -11.00
CA ILE A 349 -3.16 12.68 -12.40
C ILE A 349 -2.70 11.31 -12.93
N ASP A 350 -1.88 10.58 -12.16
CA ASP A 350 -1.42 9.25 -12.51
C ASP A 350 -2.60 8.29 -12.77
N LEU A 351 -3.62 8.31 -11.90
CA LEU A 351 -4.82 7.48 -12.05
C LEU A 351 -5.69 7.87 -13.25
N TYR A 352 -6.06 9.15 -13.38
CA TYR A 352 -7.07 9.58 -14.36
C TYR A 352 -6.50 9.90 -15.75
N ARG A 353 -5.23 10.31 -15.84
CA ARG A 353 -4.53 10.60 -17.11
C ARG A 353 -3.56 9.49 -17.53
N ARG A 354 -3.72 8.29 -16.96
CA ARG A 354 -2.94 7.09 -17.31
C ARG A 354 -1.42 7.32 -17.36
N GLY A 355 -0.87 8.06 -16.40
CA GLY A 355 0.57 8.27 -16.27
C GLY A 355 1.19 9.33 -17.18
N GLU A 356 0.42 10.28 -17.74
CA GLU A 356 1.00 11.47 -18.35
C GLU A 356 1.81 12.29 -17.34
N LYS A 357 3.06 12.62 -17.68
CA LYS A 357 3.95 13.41 -16.82
C LYS A 357 3.58 14.89 -16.83
N ASP A 358 3.38 15.47 -15.64
CA ASP A 358 3.24 16.91 -15.40
C ASP A 358 4.44 17.42 -14.59
N LEU A 359 5.46 17.88 -15.31
CA LEU A 359 6.70 18.42 -14.72
C LEU A 359 6.44 19.67 -13.86
N SER A 360 5.33 20.39 -14.10
CA SER A 360 5.02 21.62 -13.36
C SER A 360 4.79 21.36 -11.87
N LEU A 361 4.42 20.14 -11.48
CA LEU A 361 4.24 19.75 -10.09
C LEU A 361 5.55 19.74 -9.31
N SER A 362 6.60 19.18 -9.91
CA SER A 362 7.95 19.09 -9.33
C SER A 362 8.51 20.50 -9.09
N ASP A 363 8.37 21.38 -10.08
CA ASP A 363 8.85 22.76 -10.00
C ASP A 363 8.10 23.57 -8.92
N LYS A 364 6.76 23.47 -8.90
CA LYS A 364 5.94 24.11 -7.86
C LYS A 364 6.29 23.60 -6.46
N LEU A 365 6.62 22.31 -6.31
CA LEU A 365 7.05 21.76 -5.02
C LEU A 365 8.41 22.31 -4.61
N LYS A 366 9.39 22.34 -5.53
CA LYS A 366 10.74 22.87 -5.28
C LYS A 366 10.69 24.33 -4.85
N LEU A 367 9.96 25.17 -5.61
CA LEU A 367 9.73 26.58 -5.27
C LEU A 367 9.17 26.74 -3.86
N ARG A 368 8.12 25.97 -3.53
CA ARG A 368 7.50 26.03 -2.20
C ARG A 368 8.44 25.60 -1.08
N ILE A 369 9.31 24.62 -1.32
CA ILE A 369 10.30 24.18 -0.34
C ILE A 369 11.36 25.27 -0.11
N SER A 370 11.84 25.91 -1.18
CA SER A 370 12.77 27.04 -1.09
C SER A 370 12.19 28.21 -0.31
N GLU A 371 10.93 28.56 -0.54
CA GLU A 371 10.21 29.58 0.24
C GLU A 371 10.16 29.22 1.74
N ILE A 372 9.89 27.95 2.07
CA ILE A 372 9.84 27.48 3.47
C ILE A 372 11.23 27.58 4.11
N GLN A 373 12.28 27.23 3.38
CA GLN A 373 13.66 27.29 3.88
C GLN A 373 14.09 28.73 4.13
N GLN A 374 13.76 29.66 3.23
CA GLN A 374 14.07 31.08 3.38
C GLN A 374 13.28 31.71 4.54
N LYS A 375 11.96 31.50 4.58
CA LYS A 375 11.07 32.10 5.58
C LYS A 375 11.29 31.55 7.00
N TYR A 376 11.77 30.31 7.13
CA TYR A 376 12.00 29.65 8.42
C TYR A 376 13.46 29.22 8.59
N SER A 377 14.38 30.08 8.19
CA SER A 377 15.82 29.86 8.32
C SER A 377 16.23 29.63 9.77
N GLN A 378 15.69 30.42 10.70
CA GLN A 378 15.95 30.31 12.12
C GLN A 378 14.93 29.43 12.86
N PRO A 379 15.35 28.73 13.93
CA PRO A 379 14.43 27.98 14.78
C PRO A 379 13.42 28.93 15.46
N PRO A 380 12.17 28.49 15.67
CA PRO A 380 11.23 29.26 16.48
C PRO A 380 11.80 29.51 17.88
N PRO A 381 11.56 30.69 18.48
CA PRO A 381 12.00 30.98 19.84
C PRO A 381 11.47 29.91 20.80
N GLU A 382 12.32 29.45 21.72
CA GLU A 382 11.92 28.48 22.74
C GLU A 382 10.74 29.05 23.54
N ARG A 383 9.63 28.32 23.57
CA ARG A 383 8.51 28.70 24.43
C ARG A 383 9.02 28.63 25.88
N PRO A 384 8.82 29.68 26.70
CA PRO A 384 9.26 29.64 28.08
C PRO A 384 8.66 28.40 28.74
N SER A 385 9.52 27.57 29.33
CA SER A 385 9.08 26.40 30.06
C SER A 385 8.16 26.88 31.18
N ARG A 386 6.85 26.59 31.07
CA ARG A 386 5.95 26.72 32.22
C ARG A 386 6.51 25.80 33.30
N ASN A 387 7.22 26.38 34.26
CA ASN A 387 7.72 25.69 35.45
C ASN A 387 6.52 25.21 36.26
N LEU A 388 5.97 24.05 35.91
CA LEU A 388 4.96 23.34 36.70
C LEU A 388 5.55 22.76 38.00
N ARG A 389 6.81 23.09 38.34
CA ARG A 389 7.51 22.61 39.54
C ARG A 389 7.20 23.40 40.82
N ASN A 390 6.50 24.54 40.75
CA ASN A 390 6.18 25.36 41.93
C ASN A 390 4.66 25.53 42.16
N ARG A 391 3.85 24.51 41.86
CA ARG A 391 2.57 24.41 42.57
C ARG A 391 2.79 23.53 43.79
N PRO A 392 2.69 24.06 45.02
CA PRO A 392 2.59 23.20 46.19
C PRO A 392 1.45 22.22 45.92
N PHE A 393 1.70 20.93 46.17
CA PHE A 393 0.64 19.95 46.26
C PHE A 393 -0.27 20.39 47.42
N GLU A 394 -1.32 21.15 47.13
CA GLU A 394 -2.44 21.27 48.07
C GLU A 394 -3.02 19.87 48.22
N ARG A 395 -2.77 19.26 49.39
CA ARG A 395 -3.51 18.07 49.81
C ARG A 395 -4.98 18.48 49.81
N PHE A 396 -5.74 17.99 48.84
CA PHE A 396 -7.19 17.98 48.95
C PHE A 396 -7.54 17.19 50.22
N GLY A 397 -7.86 17.93 51.28
CA GLY A 397 -8.55 17.37 52.44
C GLY A 397 -9.93 16.87 52.02
N PRO A 398 -10.52 15.91 52.75
CA PRO A 398 -11.86 15.42 52.45
C PRO A 398 -12.86 16.58 52.53
N GLY A 399 -13.52 16.88 51.42
CA GLY A 399 -14.53 17.95 51.34
C GLY A 399 -15.72 17.69 52.27
N PRO A 400 -16.43 18.74 52.71
CA PRO A 400 -17.53 18.60 53.66
C PRO A 400 -18.71 17.87 53.02
N ARG A 401 -19.28 16.92 53.78
CA ARG A 401 -20.57 16.29 53.46
C ARG A 401 -21.69 17.34 53.51
N GLY A 402 -22.12 17.79 52.35
CA GLY A 402 -23.34 18.60 52.16
C GLY A 402 -24.54 17.72 51.81
N ARG A 403 -25.60 17.83 52.62
CA ARG A 403 -26.90 17.16 52.55
C ARG A 403 -27.72 17.51 51.29
N GLY A 404 -28.62 16.57 50.94
CA GLY A 404 -29.83 16.78 50.15
C GLY A 404 -29.81 15.93 48.87
N GLY A 405 -30.72 15.02 48.57
CA GLY A 405 -32.03 14.68 49.14
C GLY A 405 -32.97 14.33 47.97
N GLY A 406 -33.56 13.13 47.97
CA GLY A 406 -34.86 12.87 47.35
C GLY A 406 -34.92 12.04 46.04
N GLY A 407 -35.67 10.93 46.11
CA GLY A 407 -36.37 10.24 45.01
C GLY A 407 -35.55 9.18 44.28
N GLY A 408 -35.73 7.86 44.45
CA GLY A 408 -36.94 7.06 44.22
C GLY A 408 -37.02 6.68 42.72
N GLY A 409 -37.02 5.44 42.24
CA GLY A 409 -37.05 4.08 42.79
C GLY A 409 -37.07 3.06 41.61
N ARG A 410 -37.19 1.76 41.96
CA ARG A 410 -37.36 0.55 41.09
C ARG A 410 -36.02 0.03 40.48
N GLY A 411 -35.46 -1.13 40.85
CA GLY A 411 -36.02 -2.51 40.83
C GLY A 411 -35.99 -3.04 39.39
N SER A 412 -35.45 -4.17 38.97
CA SER A 412 -34.98 -5.45 39.52
C SER A 412 -33.98 -6.04 38.48
N GLY A 413 -32.89 -6.72 38.86
CA GLY A 413 -32.84 -8.19 38.96
C GLY A 413 -32.38 -8.88 37.66
N ARG A 414 -31.13 -9.38 37.61
CA ARG A 414 -30.82 -10.75 37.12
C ARG A 414 -29.34 -11.09 37.28
N GLU A 415 -29.14 -12.26 37.87
CA GLU A 415 -27.91 -13.02 38.03
C GLU A 415 -27.35 -13.52 36.70
N GLY A 416 -26.05 -13.85 36.69
CA GLY A 416 -25.40 -14.53 35.58
C GLY A 416 -23.91 -14.67 35.81
N GLY A 417 -23.51 -15.64 36.64
CA GLY A 417 -22.12 -16.02 36.85
C GLY A 417 -21.48 -16.65 35.62
N GLY A 418 -20.17 -16.50 35.51
CA GLY A 418 -19.33 -17.16 34.50
C GLY A 418 -17.88 -17.12 34.94
N SER A 419 -17.41 -18.23 35.49
CA SER A 419 -16.05 -18.43 36.01
C SER A 419 -15.10 -19.03 34.97
N TYR A 420 -13.81 -18.67 35.13
CA TYR A 420 -12.55 -19.30 34.67
C TYR A 420 -11.99 -19.02 33.26
N PRO A 421 -10.65 -19.13 33.05
CA PRO A 421 -9.54 -18.95 34.00
C PRO A 421 -8.39 -18.06 33.47
N ASP A 422 -7.67 -17.51 34.44
CA ASP A 422 -6.36 -16.86 34.33
C ASP A 422 -5.28 -17.89 33.97
N ASN A 423 -4.47 -17.58 32.94
CA ASN A 423 -3.24 -18.31 32.64
C ASN A 423 -2.29 -17.43 31.84
N ARG A 424 -1.30 -16.82 32.50
CA ARG A 424 0.12 -17.06 32.22
C ARG A 424 1.04 -16.21 33.09
N ASN A 425 1.61 -16.93 34.04
CA ASN A 425 2.93 -16.72 34.60
C ASN A 425 3.99 -16.59 33.48
N ARG A 426 4.86 -15.58 33.55
CA ARG A 426 6.33 -15.63 33.33
C ARG A 426 6.91 -14.22 33.35
N GLY A 427 7.34 -13.81 34.53
CA GLY A 427 8.27 -12.71 34.71
C GLY A 427 9.70 -13.16 34.42
N TYR A 428 10.43 -12.37 33.64
CA TYR A 428 11.89 -12.33 33.63
C TYR A 428 12.38 -10.90 33.36
N GLY A 429 13.33 -10.43 34.18
CA GLY A 429 14.35 -9.48 33.75
C GLY A 429 14.12 -8.00 34.01
N ARG A 430 14.29 -7.55 35.27
CA ARG A 430 14.67 -6.17 35.59
C ARG A 430 16.05 -5.86 34.99
N GLY A 431 16.10 -5.12 33.88
CA GLY A 431 17.34 -4.53 33.38
C GLY A 431 17.77 -3.33 34.22
N MET A 432 18.88 -3.46 34.95
CA MET A 432 19.62 -2.37 35.58
C MET A 432 20.04 -1.34 34.53
N LYS A 433 19.63 -0.07 34.72
CA LYS A 433 20.15 1.06 33.95
C LYS A 433 21.44 1.56 34.60
N TYR A 434 22.59 1.28 33.98
CA TYR A 434 23.83 1.97 34.28
C TYR A 434 23.71 3.45 33.89
N ARG A 435 23.76 4.35 34.89
CA ARG A 435 23.96 5.78 34.70
C ARG A 435 25.45 6.04 34.48
N SER A 436 25.86 6.36 33.25
CA SER A 436 27.22 6.86 32.99
C SER A 436 27.37 8.28 33.54
N ASN A 437 28.17 8.43 34.59
CA ASN A 437 28.57 9.74 35.12
C ASN A 437 29.70 10.31 34.24
N LYS A 438 29.38 11.11 33.23
CA LYS A 438 30.36 11.98 32.54
C LYS A 438 30.55 13.25 33.39
N LYS A 439 31.49 13.21 34.34
CA LYS A 439 31.99 14.43 34.98
C LYS A 439 33.03 15.08 34.08
N LYS A 440 32.73 16.30 33.62
CA LYS A 440 33.68 17.30 33.13
C LYS A 440 34.81 17.45 34.15
N ARG A 441 36.07 17.32 33.72
CA ARG A 441 37.20 18.00 34.38
C ARG A 441 37.79 19.01 33.41
N ARG A 442 37.92 20.23 33.94
CA ARG A 442 38.42 21.44 33.32
C ARG A 442 39.93 21.35 33.15
N ARG A 443 40.42 22.05 32.12
CA ARG A 443 41.78 22.54 32.02
C ARG A 443 42.13 23.38 33.25
N GLN A 444 43.29 23.14 33.82
CA GLN A 444 44.20 24.15 34.37
C GLN A 444 45.58 23.50 34.50
N ASP A 445 46.56 24.25 33.98
CA ASP A 445 48.01 24.09 33.89
C ASP A 445 48.57 22.97 33.01
#